data_AF-A0A836W787-F1
#
_entry.id   AF-A0A836W787-F1
#
_cell.length_a   1.000
_cell.length_b   1.000
_cell.length_c   1.000
_cell.angle_alpha   90.00
_cell.angle_beta   90.00
_cell.angle_gamma   90.00
#
_symmetry.space_group_name_H-M   'P 1'
#
loop_
_entity.id
_entity.type
_entity.pdbx_description
1 polymer ?
#
loop_
_entity_poly.entity_id
_entity_poly.type
_entity_poly.pdbx_seq_one_letter_code
_entity_poly.pdbx_strand_id
1 'polypeptide(L)'
;GSAYELMKGARFQGSALLRGYTLAVLGGYPAALPCRPEADCVVEGELYTVPYWLLPGLDQYEGPLYERKLLTVEHGGREIRAWVYVARGSTAAWGPLLARWRSRRRGDLKTNEGGWGYSRR
;
A
#
# COMPACT_ATOMS: atom_id res chain seq x y z
N GLY A 1 -9.61 15.27 -4.10
CA GLY A 1 -9.82 15.00 -2.67
C GLY A 1 -8.66 14.18 -2.15
N SER A 2 -8.43 14.11 -0.84
CA SER A 2 -7.48 13.14 -0.29
C SER A 2 -8.08 11.73 -0.36
N ALA A 3 -7.25 10.69 -0.28
CA ALA A 3 -7.72 9.30 -0.13
C ALA A 3 -8.71 9.16 1.04
N TYR A 4 -8.48 9.90 2.14
CA TYR A 4 -9.36 9.91 3.30
C TYR A 4 -10.79 10.37 2.96
N GLU A 5 -10.95 11.45 2.18
CA GLU A 5 -12.27 11.95 1.78
C GLU A 5 -13.02 10.95 0.88
N LEU A 6 -12.29 10.23 0.02
CA LEU A 6 -12.89 9.22 -0.88
C LEU A 6 -13.29 7.94 -0.13
N MET A 7 -12.68 7.68 1.02
CA MET A 7 -13.02 6.56 1.89
C MET A 7 -14.09 6.92 2.93
N LYS A 8 -14.76 8.08 2.82
CA LYS A 8 -15.85 8.45 3.72
C LYS A 8 -17.01 7.45 3.60
N GLY A 9 -17.27 6.71 4.67
CA GLY A 9 -18.23 5.60 4.70
C GLY A 9 -17.60 4.21 4.59
N ALA A 10 -16.29 4.12 4.34
CA ALA A 10 -15.56 2.88 4.55
C ALA A 10 -15.39 2.57 6.04
N ARG A 11 -15.45 1.29 6.39
CA ARG A 11 -15.27 0.81 7.78
C ARG A 11 -13.97 0.02 7.89
N PHE A 12 -13.09 0.46 8.79
CA PHE A 12 -11.87 -0.29 9.12
C PHE A 12 -12.24 -1.65 9.74
N GLN A 13 -11.56 -2.72 9.31
CA GLN A 13 -11.74 -4.08 9.81
C GLN A 13 -10.51 -4.60 10.56
N GLY A 14 -9.34 -3.99 10.36
CA GLY A 14 -8.09 -4.41 11.00
C GLY A 14 -6.91 -4.45 10.02
N SER A 15 -5.76 -4.94 10.49
CA SER A 15 -4.62 -5.21 9.63
C SER A 15 -4.85 -6.45 8.76
N ALA A 16 -4.21 -6.48 7.58
CA ALA A 16 -4.17 -7.64 6.70
C ALA A 16 -2.77 -7.79 6.08
N LEU A 17 -2.42 -9.02 5.71
CA LEU A 17 -1.15 -9.34 5.08
C LEU A 17 -1.37 -9.78 3.62
N LEU A 18 -0.59 -9.21 2.71
CA LEU A 18 -0.55 -9.61 1.30
C LEU A 18 0.79 -10.27 0.99
N ARG A 19 0.77 -11.59 0.75
CA ARG A 19 1.96 -12.39 0.44
C ARG A 19 2.27 -12.37 -1.06
N GLY A 20 3.54 -12.55 -1.42
CA GLY A 20 4.00 -12.52 -2.81
C GLY A 20 4.10 -11.10 -3.38
N TYR A 21 3.98 -10.08 -2.52
CA TYR A 21 4.12 -8.68 -2.88
C TYR A 21 5.12 -8.01 -1.96
N THR A 22 5.75 -6.94 -2.46
CA THR A 22 6.53 -6.01 -1.65
C THR A 22 6.05 -4.58 -1.91
N LEU A 23 6.53 -3.63 -1.13
CA LEU A 23 6.12 -2.24 -1.18
C LEU A 23 7.27 -1.38 -1.66
N ALA A 24 7.03 -0.49 -2.62
CA ALA A 24 8.01 0.49 -3.10
C ALA A 24 7.39 1.88 -3.14
N VAL A 25 8.22 2.91 -3.33
CA VAL A 25 7.75 4.28 -3.58
C VAL A 25 7.62 4.51 -5.10
N LEU A 26 6.40 4.83 -5.55
CA LEU A 26 6.05 5.19 -6.91
C LEU A 26 5.46 6.61 -6.91
N GLY A 27 6.13 7.56 -7.56
CA GLY A 27 5.66 8.95 -7.65
C GLY A 27 5.44 9.64 -6.29
N GLY A 28 6.16 9.20 -5.25
CA GLY A 28 6.02 9.73 -3.88
C GLY A 28 4.95 9.01 -3.03
N TYR A 29 4.29 7.98 -3.57
CA TYR A 29 3.26 7.20 -2.91
C TYR A 29 3.67 5.72 -2.79
N PRO A 30 3.15 4.98 -1.79
CA PRO A 30 3.42 3.56 -1.67
C PRO A 30 2.73 2.79 -2.80
N ALA A 31 3.39 1.76 -3.32
CA ALA A 31 2.77 0.88 -4.29
C ALA A 31 3.13 -0.57 -3.97
N ALA A 32 2.11 -1.44 -4.00
CA ALA A 32 2.30 -2.88 -3.93
C ALA A 32 2.69 -3.43 -5.30
N LEU A 33 3.72 -4.26 -5.34
CA LEU A 33 4.26 -4.89 -6.54
C LEU A 33 4.50 -6.38 -6.30
N PRO A 34 4.37 -7.25 -7.32
CA PRO A 34 4.82 -8.63 -7.21
C PRO A 34 6.28 -8.68 -6.75
N CYS A 35 6.57 -9.52 -5.78
CA CYS A 35 7.95 -9.75 -5.36
C CYS A 35 8.69 -10.61 -6.39
N ARG A 36 10.02 -10.70 -6.22
CA ARG A 36 10.80 -11.68 -6.99
C ARG A 36 10.34 -13.10 -6.59
N PRO A 37 10.25 -14.05 -7.55
CA PRO A 37 9.75 -15.40 -7.28
C PRO A 37 10.48 -16.12 -6.14
N GLU A 38 11.76 -15.81 -5.92
CA GLU A 38 12.61 -16.45 -4.92
C GLU A 38 12.54 -15.77 -3.54
N ALA A 39 11.73 -14.71 -3.39
CA ALA A 39 11.64 -13.93 -2.15
C ALA A 39 10.31 -14.16 -1.44
N ASP A 40 10.36 -14.50 -0.14
CA ASP A 40 9.18 -14.53 0.72
C ASP A 40 8.85 -13.11 1.19
N CYS A 41 8.11 -12.38 0.35
CA CYS A 41 7.72 -11.00 0.63
C CYS A 41 6.28 -10.91 1.13
N VAL A 42 6.09 -10.03 2.10
CA VAL A 42 4.79 -9.74 2.70
C VAL A 42 4.63 -8.22 2.83
N VAL A 43 3.47 -7.72 2.41
CA VAL A 43 3.02 -6.34 2.68
C VAL A 43 1.99 -6.37 3.80
N GLU A 44 2.27 -5.64 4.87
CA GLU A 44 1.27 -5.32 5.90
C GLU A 44 0.47 -4.09 5.47
N GLY A 45 -0.86 -4.21 5.48
CA GLY A 45 -1.79 -3.14 5.14
C GLY A 45 -3.01 -3.10 6.04
N GLU A 46 -3.92 -2.18 5.71
CA GLU A 46 -5.19 -1.99 6.41
C GLU A 46 -6.35 -2.51 5.56
N LEU A 47 -7.24 -3.28 6.17
CA LEU A 47 -8.44 -3.81 5.54
C LEU A 47 -9.64 -2.93 5.84
N TYR A 48 -10.40 -2.59 4.79
CA TYR A 48 -11.61 -1.80 4.90
C TYR A 48 -12.77 -2.49 4.18
N THR A 49 -13.96 -2.42 4.76
CA THR A 49 -15.21 -2.60 4.00
C THR A 49 -15.57 -1.28 3.36
N VAL A 50 -15.65 -1.27 2.04
CA VAL A 50 -15.91 -0.07 1.25
C VAL A 50 -17.25 -0.24 0.53
N PRO A 51 -18.17 0.74 0.63
CA PRO A 51 -19.37 0.74 -0.20
C PRO A 51 -19.03 0.67 -1.70
N TYR A 52 -19.72 -0.21 -2.44
CA TYR A 52 -19.36 -0.51 -3.84
C TYR A 52 -19.35 0.73 -4.75
N TRP A 53 -20.19 1.72 -4.47
CA TRP A 53 -20.30 2.94 -5.27
C TRP A 53 -19.09 3.88 -5.13
N LEU A 54 -18.23 3.68 -4.11
CA LEU A 54 -16.99 4.44 -3.96
C LEU A 54 -15.86 3.90 -4.83
N LEU A 55 -15.97 2.64 -5.29
CA LEU A 55 -14.93 1.96 -6.06
C LEU A 55 -14.50 2.72 -7.33
N PRO A 56 -15.41 3.27 -8.17
CA PRO A 56 -15.01 4.06 -9.34
C PRO A 56 -14.25 5.34 -8.98
N GLY A 57 -14.62 6.00 -7.88
CA GLY A 57 -13.93 7.21 -7.41
C GLY A 57 -12.52 6.91 -6.90
N LEU A 58 -12.34 5.75 -6.24
CA LEU A 58 -11.03 5.26 -5.85
C LEU A 58 -10.17 4.89 -7.08
N ASP A 59 -10.76 4.24 -8.09
CA ASP A 59 -10.04 3.95 -9.35
C ASP A 59 -9.52 5.24 -10.01
N GLN A 60 -10.36 6.29 -10.05
CA GLN A 60 -9.99 7.58 -10.64
C GLN A 60 -8.87 8.27 -9.84
N TYR A 61 -8.91 8.18 -8.51
CA TYR A 61 -7.90 8.76 -7.64
C TYR A 61 -6.53 8.11 -7.79
N GLU A 62 -6.50 6.78 -7.84
CA GLU A 62 -5.27 6.01 -8.04
C GLU A 62 -4.71 6.20 -9.45
N GLY A 63 -5.59 6.49 -10.41
CA GLY A 63 -5.21 6.92 -11.75
C GLY A 63 -4.48 5.84 -12.55
N PRO A 64 -3.65 6.23 -13.53
CA PRO A 64 -3.05 5.27 -14.46
C PRO A 64 -1.88 4.48 -13.86
N LEU A 65 -1.39 4.86 -12.67
CA LEU A 65 -0.24 4.22 -12.05
C LEU A 65 -0.59 2.92 -11.33
N TYR A 66 -1.87 2.69 -11.05
CA TYR A 66 -2.33 1.54 -10.29
C TYR A 66 -3.46 0.80 -11.01
N GLU A 67 -3.60 -0.47 -10.69
CA GLU A 67 -4.72 -1.31 -11.08
C GLU A 67 -5.34 -1.99 -9.87
N ARG A 68 -6.68 -2.04 -9.84
CA ARG A 68 -7.41 -2.77 -8.82
C ARG A 68 -7.46 -4.26 -9.17
N LYS A 69 -6.96 -5.11 -8.29
CA LYS A 69 -6.98 -6.57 -8.40
C LYS A 69 -7.68 -7.22 -7.23
N LEU A 70 -8.40 -8.31 -7.48
CA LEU A 70 -9.03 -9.12 -6.43
C LEU A 70 -8.05 -10.20 -5.99
N LEU A 71 -7.33 -9.92 -4.89
CA LEU A 71 -6.24 -10.76 -4.38
C LEU A 71 -6.65 -11.46 -3.08
N THR A 72 -5.94 -12.54 -2.74
CA THR A 72 -6.05 -13.20 -1.44
C THR A 72 -5.18 -12.45 -0.43
N VAL A 73 -5.74 -12.13 0.73
CA VAL A 73 -5.05 -11.54 1.86
C VAL A 73 -5.33 -12.33 3.13
N GLU A 74 -4.38 -12.32 4.07
CA GLU A 74 -4.53 -12.93 5.39
C GLU A 74 -5.06 -11.88 6.38
N HIS A 75 -6.18 -12.17 7.05
CA HIS A 75 -6.77 -11.31 8.07
C HIS A 75 -7.29 -12.16 9.22
N GLY A 76 -6.83 -11.90 10.45
CA GLY A 76 -7.24 -12.66 11.63
C GLY A 76 -6.96 -14.17 11.54
N GLY A 77 -5.86 -14.55 10.87
CA GLY A 77 -5.49 -15.96 10.64
C GLY A 77 -6.34 -16.67 9.58
N ARG A 78 -7.12 -15.93 8.78
CA ARG A 78 -7.93 -16.48 7.68
C ARG A 78 -7.58 -15.83 6.36
N GLU A 79 -7.66 -16.60 5.29
CA GLU A 79 -7.56 -16.08 3.93
C GLU A 79 -8.92 -15.54 3.46
N ILE A 80 -8.92 -14.32 2.92
CA ILE A 80 -10.09 -13.69 2.32
C ILE A 80 -9.73 -13.07 0.97
N ARG A 81 -10.72 -12.87 0.09
CA ARG A 81 -10.53 -12.09 -1.14
C ARG A 81 -10.84 -10.62 -0.88
N ALA A 82 -9.90 -9.74 -1.22
CA ALA A 82 -10.04 -8.29 -1.08
C ALA A 82 -9.56 -7.57 -2.34
N TRP A 83 -10.15 -6.40 -2.60
CA TRP A 83 -9.66 -5.50 -3.64
C TRP A 83 -8.39 -4.81 -3.17
N VAL A 84 -7.35 -4.86 -3.99
CA VAL A 84 -6.03 -4.25 -3.72
C VAL A 84 -5.61 -3.43 -4.93
N TYR A 85 -5.11 -2.22 -4.71
CA TYR A 85 -4.46 -1.42 -5.75
C TYR A 85 -2.97 -1.76 -5.80
N VAL A 86 -2.52 -2.25 -6.95
CA VAL A 86 -1.13 -2.61 -7.20
C VAL A 86 -0.56 -1.74 -8.33
N ALA A 87 0.75 -1.55 -8.35
CA ALA A 87 1.41 -0.76 -9.40
C ALA A 87 1.16 -1.37 -10.79
N ARG A 88 0.88 -0.52 -11.79
CA ARG A 88 0.94 -0.90 -13.20
C ARG A 88 2.39 -0.83 -13.70
N GLY A 89 2.80 -1.82 -14.47
CA GLY A 89 4.06 -1.82 -15.21
C GLY A 89 5.21 -2.62 -14.56
N SER A 90 6.36 -2.55 -15.22
CA SER A 90 7.57 -3.32 -14.87
C SER A 90 8.37 -2.67 -13.74
N THR A 91 9.06 -3.51 -12.96
CA THR A 91 9.81 -3.16 -11.74
C THR A 91 10.98 -2.19 -11.92
N ALA A 92 11.29 -1.82 -13.15
CA ALA A 92 12.53 -1.14 -13.52
C ALA A 92 12.61 0.36 -13.16
N ALA A 93 11.50 0.99 -12.78
CA ALA A 93 11.44 2.44 -12.53
C ALA A 93 11.22 2.82 -11.04
N TRP A 94 11.42 1.89 -10.11
CA TRP A 94 10.85 2.01 -8.76
C TRP A 94 11.85 2.50 -7.72
N GLY A 95 11.37 3.34 -6.80
CA GLY A 95 12.15 3.89 -5.70
C GLY A 95 12.46 2.87 -4.59
N PRO A 96 12.90 3.33 -3.41
CA PRO A 96 13.29 2.43 -2.31
C PRO A 96 12.13 1.53 -1.88
N LEU A 97 12.48 0.32 -1.44
CA LEU A 97 11.54 -0.63 -0.83
C LEU A 97 11.14 -0.17 0.57
N LEU A 98 9.90 -0.48 0.94
CA LEU A 98 9.30 -0.15 2.23
C LEU A 98 8.84 -1.44 2.92
N ALA A 99 9.08 -1.54 4.23
CA ALA A 99 8.54 -2.64 5.03
C ALA A 99 7.06 -2.44 5.38
N ARG A 100 6.63 -1.17 5.51
CA ARG A 100 5.25 -0.76 5.82
C ARG A 100 5.00 0.66 5.35
N TRP A 101 3.75 1.02 5.09
CA TRP A 101 3.34 2.41 4.90
C TRP A 101 2.31 2.83 5.95
N ARG A 102 2.49 4.03 6.50
CA ARG A 102 1.50 4.70 7.34
C ARG A 102 1.32 6.10 6.80
N SER A 103 0.07 6.48 6.49
CA SER A 103 -0.19 7.87 6.12
C SER A 103 0.20 8.78 7.29
N ARG A 104 1.08 9.75 7.05
CA ARG A 104 1.38 10.76 8.07
C ARG A 104 0.13 11.61 8.25
N ARG A 105 -0.45 11.61 9.46
CA ARG A 105 -1.46 12.62 9.80
C ARG A 105 -0.78 13.99 9.80
N ARG A 106 -1.44 14.99 9.23
CA ARG A 106 -0.98 16.39 9.27
C ARG A 106 -1.02 16.82 10.74
N GLY A 107 0.11 16.65 11.44
CA GLY A 107 0.22 16.82 12.91
C GLY A 107 1.41 16.11 13.54
N ASP A 108 1.99 15.09 12.91
CA ASP A 108 3.22 14.43 13.42
C ASP A 108 4.47 15.25 13.07
N LEU A 109 4.66 16.36 13.79
CA LEU A 109 5.96 17.00 13.95
C LEU A 109 6.59 16.54 15.27
N LYS A 110 7.83 16.04 15.13
CA LYS A 110 8.81 15.62 16.14
C LYS A 110 8.79 14.15 16.55
N THR A 111 9.48 13.34 15.75
CA THR A 111 10.47 12.41 16.33
C THR A 111 11.84 12.72 15.73
N ASN A 112 12.72 13.23 16.59
CA ASN A 112 14.16 13.33 16.37
C ASN A 112 14.76 11.95 16.67
N GLU A 113 14.89 11.08 15.68
CA GLU A 113 15.77 9.89 15.68
C GLU A 113 16.01 9.56 14.20
N GLY A 114 17.19 9.40 13.62
CA GLY A 114 18.60 9.42 13.97
C GLY A 114 19.34 9.24 12.62
N GLY A 115 20.61 9.62 12.54
CA GLY A 115 21.29 10.01 11.30
C GLY A 115 21.41 8.97 10.18
N TRP A 116 21.39 9.47 8.94
CA TRP A 116 21.94 8.78 7.77
C TRP A 116 23.33 9.35 7.49
N GLY A 117 24.36 8.71 8.05
CA GLY A 117 25.75 8.90 7.65
C GLY A 117 26.09 7.99 6.49
N TYR A 118 26.38 8.55 5.32
CA TYR A 118 27.03 7.80 4.24
C TYR A 118 28.53 7.70 4.53
N SER A 119 29.02 6.50 4.82
CA SER A 119 30.45 6.20 4.81
C SER A 119 30.87 5.87 3.38
N ARG A 120 31.64 6.76 2.73
CA ARG A 120 32.47 6.40 1.58
C ARG A 120 33.77 5.79 2.12
N ARG A 121 34.14 4.62 1.61
CA ARG A 121 35.53 4.28 1.28
C ARG A 121 35.52 3.58 -0.05
#